data_AF-A0A942U4U2-F1
#
_entry.id   AF-A0A942U4U2-F1
#
_cell.length_a   1.000
_cell.length_b   1.000
_cell.length_c   1.000
_cell.angle_alpha   90.00
_cell.angle_beta   90.00
_cell.angle_gamma   90.00
#
_symmetry.space_group_name_H-M   'P 1'
#
loop_
_entity.id
_entity.type
_entity.pdbx_description
1 polymer ?
#
loop_
_entity_poly.entity_id
_entity_poly.type
_entity_poly.pdbx_seq_one_letter_code
_entity_poly.pdbx_strand_id
1 'polypeptide(L)'
;MESIQLFTKFMGLHADTAIDERKISFESTELYQDEIDEKLIPIMHLKQLPNPIQFDTLLYEDDKGNDWIAGIVVNPATNVREYIVLIHNGQPIVNEFLL
;
A
#
# COMPACT_ATOMS: atom_id res chain seq x y z
N MET A 1 -2.26 13.85 2.54
CA MET A 1 -2.85 13.05 1.43
C MET A 1 -3.52 11.84 2.04
N GLU A 2 -4.65 11.36 1.49
CA GLU A 2 -5.42 10.24 2.06
C GLU A 2 -4.60 8.96 2.20
N SER A 3 -3.76 8.65 1.23
CA SER A 3 -2.89 7.46 1.23
C SER A 3 -1.84 7.49 2.36
N ILE A 4 -1.31 8.67 2.72
CA ILE A 4 -0.41 8.85 3.87
C ILE A 4 -1.15 8.59 5.19
N GLN A 5 -2.40 9.07 5.30
CA GLN A 5 -3.22 8.86 6.50
C GLN A 5 -3.57 7.38 6.68
N LEU A 6 -3.91 6.69 5.58
CA LEU A 6 -4.13 5.24 5.57
C LEU A 6 -2.87 4.49 6.01
N PHE A 7 -1.72 4.82 5.43
CA PHE A 7 -0.46 4.16 5.78
C PHE A 7 -0.14 4.34 7.28
N THR A 8 -0.25 5.57 7.80
CA THR A 8 -0.03 5.87 9.23
C THR A 8 -0.98 5.09 10.13
N LYS A 9 -2.27 4.99 9.75
CA LYS A 9 -3.26 4.20 10.48
C LYS A 9 -2.91 2.71 10.50
N PHE A 10 -2.55 2.13 9.36
CA PHE A 10 -2.20 0.70 9.27
C PHE A 10 -0.91 0.37 10.02
N MET A 11 0.08 1.27 9.98
CA MET A 11 1.30 1.15 10.80
C MET A 11 0.98 1.12 12.30
N GLY A 12 0.09 2.00 12.77
CA GLY A 12 -0.36 1.97 14.16
C GLY A 12 -1.10 0.69 14.54
N LEU A 13 -1.93 0.14 13.63
CA LEU A 13 -2.75 -1.05 13.89
C LEU A 13 -1.95 -2.35 13.88
N HIS A 14 -1.03 -2.51 12.92
CA HIS A 14 -0.36 -3.78 12.67
C HIS A 14 1.09 -3.84 13.15
N ALA A 15 1.73 -2.70 13.34
CA ALA A 15 3.13 -2.61 13.73
C ALA A 15 3.37 -1.90 15.08
N ASP A 16 2.31 -1.40 15.75
CA ASP A 16 2.40 -0.59 16.97
C ASP A 16 3.45 0.54 16.85
N THR A 17 3.56 1.09 15.64
CA THR A 17 4.64 2.02 15.27
C THR A 17 4.03 3.35 14.83
N ALA A 18 4.33 4.40 15.58
CA ALA A 18 4.05 5.76 15.18
C ALA A 18 5.10 6.20 14.14
N ILE A 19 4.65 6.56 12.94
CA ILE A 19 5.53 7.03 11.86
C ILE A 19 5.50 8.56 11.76
N ASP A 20 6.66 9.16 11.50
CA ASP A 20 6.75 10.59 11.18
C ASP A 20 6.41 10.79 9.70
N GLU A 21 5.24 11.39 9.42
CA GLU A 21 4.77 11.63 8.04
C GLU A 21 5.79 12.37 7.16
N ARG A 22 6.68 13.18 7.75
CA ARG A 22 7.70 13.94 7.02
C ARG A 22 8.83 13.06 6.48
N LYS A 23 9.00 11.85 7.01
CA LYS A 23 9.97 10.86 6.55
C LYS A 23 9.39 9.91 5.50
N ILE A 24 8.09 10.02 5.20
CA ILE A 24 7.45 9.13 4.22
C ILE A 24 7.81 9.59 2.81
N SER A 25 8.37 8.66 2.03
CA SER A 25 8.51 8.81 0.58
C SER A 25 7.23 8.33 -0.11
N PHE A 26 6.84 9.00 -1.18
CA PHE A 26 5.60 8.72 -1.92
C PHE A 26 5.85 8.70 -3.42
N GLU A 27 5.32 7.69 -4.09
CA GLU A 27 5.24 7.58 -5.54
C GLU A 27 3.85 7.06 -5.93
N SER A 28 3.36 7.42 -7.11
CA SER A 28 2.10 6.91 -7.65
C SER A 28 2.31 6.48 -9.09
N THR A 29 1.96 5.24 -9.39
CA THR A 29 2.21 4.61 -10.70
C THR A 29 0.95 3.92 -11.21
N GLU A 30 0.66 4.07 -12.50
CA GLU A 30 -0.37 3.26 -13.16
C GLU A 30 0.20 1.87 -13.45
N LEU A 31 -0.49 0.82 -13.01
CA LEU A 31 -0.07 -0.57 -13.20
C LEU A 31 -1.23 -1.41 -13.76
N TYR A 32 -0.93 -2.25 -14.74
CA TYR A 32 -1.83 -3.30 -15.21
C TYR A 32 -1.72 -4.53 -14.31
N GLN A 33 -2.78 -5.34 -14.28
CA GLN A 33 -2.84 -6.53 -13.42
C GLN A 33 -1.70 -7.53 -13.65
N ASP A 34 -1.19 -7.64 -14.88
CA ASP A 34 -0.08 -8.52 -15.25
C ASP A 34 1.31 -7.97 -14.88
N GLU A 35 1.41 -6.71 -14.46
CA GLU A 35 2.63 -6.08 -13.95
C GLU A 35 2.81 -6.27 -12.43
N ILE A 36 1.76 -6.75 -11.73
CA ILE A 36 1.77 -6.90 -10.28
C ILE A 36 2.07 -8.36 -9.91
N ASP A 37 3.13 -8.58 -9.14
CA ASP A 37 3.49 -9.91 -8.63
C ASP A 37 2.39 -10.42 -7.66
N GLU A 38 1.90 -11.65 -7.90
CA GLU A 38 0.88 -12.29 -7.07
C GLU A 38 1.31 -12.53 -5.62
N LYS A 39 2.62 -12.45 -5.35
CA LYS A 39 3.18 -12.44 -3.98
C LYS A 39 2.84 -11.17 -3.23
N LEU A 40 2.66 -10.04 -3.91
CA LEU A 40 2.28 -8.78 -3.28
C LEU A 40 0.77 -8.72 -3.08
N ILE A 41 0.01 -8.92 -4.17
CA ILE A 41 -1.44 -8.95 -4.14
C ILE A 41 -1.91 -10.27 -4.72
N PRO A 42 -2.61 -11.13 -3.95
CA PRO A 42 -3.10 -12.40 -4.46
C PRO A 42 -3.94 -12.24 -5.73
N ILE A 43 -3.77 -13.13 -6.71
CA ILE A 43 -4.47 -13.04 -8.01
C ILE A 43 -6.00 -12.99 -7.87
N MET A 44 -6.55 -13.64 -6.82
CA MET A 44 -7.98 -13.61 -6.52
C MET A 44 -8.47 -12.21 -6.09
N HIS A 45 -7.59 -11.40 -5.48
CA HIS A 45 -7.88 -10.02 -5.11
C HIS A 45 -7.67 -9.10 -6.31
N LEU A 46 -6.57 -9.26 -7.07
CA LEU A 46 -6.29 -8.48 -8.28
C LEU A 46 -7.47 -8.48 -9.27
N LYS A 47 -8.09 -9.65 -9.49
CA LYS A 47 -9.25 -9.79 -10.38
C LYS A 47 -10.49 -8.99 -9.97
N GLN A 48 -10.57 -8.53 -8.74
CA GLN A 48 -11.69 -7.71 -8.23
C GLN A 48 -11.38 -6.21 -8.31
N LEU A 49 -10.12 -5.83 -8.55
CA LEU A 49 -9.68 -4.45 -8.67
C LEU A 49 -9.80 -3.95 -10.12
N PRO A 50 -9.83 -2.62 -10.32
CA PRO A 50 -9.77 -2.02 -11.65
C PRO A 50 -8.56 -2.50 -12.48
N ASN A 51 -8.61 -2.29 -13.79
CA ASN A 51 -7.46 -2.55 -14.66
C ASN A 51 -7.43 -1.50 -15.79
N PRO A 52 -6.45 -0.59 -15.83
CA PRO A 52 -5.32 -0.48 -14.89
C PRO A 52 -5.77 0.04 -13.52
N ILE A 53 -4.88 -0.12 -12.53
CA ILE A 53 -5.00 0.54 -11.23
C ILE A 53 -4.05 1.73 -11.16
N GLN A 54 -4.38 2.72 -10.34
CA GLN A 54 -3.37 3.62 -9.78
C GLN A 54 -2.84 3.01 -8.48
N PHE A 55 -1.52 2.91 -8.35
CA PHE A 55 -0.84 2.30 -7.23
C PHE A 55 0.03 3.33 -6.50
N ASP A 56 -0.47 3.79 -5.36
CA ASP A 56 0.25 4.69 -4.46
C ASP A 56 1.21 3.87 -3.61
N THR A 57 2.52 4.05 -3.82
CA THR A 57 3.59 3.42 -3.05
C THR A 57 4.12 4.39 -2.00
N LEU A 58 4.07 4.00 -0.73
CA LEU A 58 4.60 4.76 0.39
C LEU A 58 5.71 3.97 1.08
N LEU A 59 6.83 4.62 1.37
CA LEU A 59 7.98 4.01 2.05
C LEU A 59 8.33 4.79 3.32
N TYR A 60 8.60 4.06 4.39
CA TYR A 60 9.12 4.59 5.66
C TYR A 60 10.21 3.65 6.20
N GLU A 61 11.39 4.20 6.46
CA GLU A 61 12.47 3.50 7.18
C GLU A 61 12.39 3.91 8.67
N ASP A 62 12.27 2.94 9.56
CA ASP A 62 12.26 3.21 11.00
C ASP A 62 13.67 3.38 11.58
N ASP A 63 13.77 3.87 12.83
CA ASP A 63 15.07 4.13 13.45
C ASP A 63 15.89 2.84 13.75
N LYS A 64 15.30 1.65 13.54
CA LYS A 64 15.98 0.35 13.65
C LYS A 64 16.46 -0.17 12.29
N GLY A 65 16.21 0.59 11.21
CA GLY A 65 16.55 0.21 9.84
C GLY A 65 15.59 -0.81 9.23
N ASN A 66 14.35 -0.90 9.72
CA ASN A 66 13.33 -1.70 9.04
C ASN A 66 12.66 -0.88 7.94
N ASP A 67 12.40 -1.54 6.82
CA ASP A 67 11.66 -0.99 5.70
C ASP A 67 10.18 -1.33 5.82
N TRP A 68 9.35 -0.28 5.80
CA TRP A 68 7.90 -0.37 5.76
C TRP A 68 7.38 0.22 4.47
N ILE A 69 6.67 -0.58 3.68
CA ILE A 69 6.09 -0.16 2.41
C ILE A 69 4.59 -0.40 2.45
N ALA A 70 3.80 0.61 2.09
CA ALA A 70 2.41 0.43 1.74
C ALA A 70 2.21 0.59 0.24
N GLY A 71 1.52 -0.39 -0.36
CA GLY A 71 0.97 -0.27 -1.70
C GLY A 71 -0.53 -0.08 -1.59
N ILE A 72 -1.04 1.07 -2.04
CA ILE A 72 -2.45 1.42 -1.93
C ILE A 72 -3.04 1.52 -3.33
N VAL A 73 -4.08 0.72 -3.57
CA VAL A 73 -4.79 0.72 -4.84
C VAL A 73 -5.83 1.84 -4.82
N VAL A 74 -5.70 2.77 -5.76
CA VAL A 74 -6.62 3.85 -6.01
C VAL A 74 -7.37 3.55 -7.31
N ASN A 75 -8.69 3.58 -7.26
CA ASN A 75 -9.52 3.47 -8.45
C ASN A 75 -9.37 4.75 -9.29
N PRO A 76 -8.87 4.67 -10.52
CA PRO A 76 -8.58 5.86 -11.32
C PRO A 76 -9.85 6.63 -11.74
N ALA A 77 -11.02 5.98 -11.75
CA ALA A 77 -12.28 6.60 -12.13
C ALA A 77 -12.97 7.33 -10.96
N THR A 78 -12.83 6.81 -9.73
CA THR A 78 -13.54 7.33 -8.54
C THR A 78 -12.62 8.02 -7.54
N ASN A 79 -11.30 7.86 -7.69
CA ASN A 79 -10.27 8.27 -6.75
C ASN A 79 -10.44 7.64 -5.34
N VAL A 80 -11.20 6.55 -5.23
CA VAL A 80 -11.41 5.79 -3.98
C VAL A 80 -10.23 4.84 -3.77
N ARG A 81 -9.74 4.74 -2.53
CA ARG A 81 -8.76 3.73 -2.13
C ARG A 81 -9.50 2.43 -1.83
N GLU A 82 -9.25 1.40 -2.61
CA GLU A 82 -10.03 0.14 -2.57
C GLU A 82 -9.27 -1.01 -1.92
N TYR A 83 -7.94 -0.91 -1.83
CA TYR A 83 -7.10 -1.99 -1.32
C TYR A 83 -5.79 -1.47 -0.75
N ILE A 84 -5.24 -2.18 0.23
CA ILE A 84 -3.90 -1.96 0.76
C ILE A 84 -3.13 -3.27 0.92
N VAL A 85 -1.87 -3.24 0.55
CA VAL A 85 -0.84 -4.19 0.97
C VAL A 85 0.14 -3.47 1.88
N LEU A 86 0.42 -4.03 3.06
CA LEU A 86 1.50 -3.57 3.93
C LEU A 86 2.64 -4.59 3.87
N ILE A 87 3.84 -4.11 3.64
CA ILE A 87 5.05 -4.91 3.45
C ILE A 87 6.07 -4.46 4.51
N HIS A 88 6.64 -5.43 5.20
CA HIS A 88 7.70 -5.22 6.18
C HIS A 88 8.94 -6.02 5.74
N ASN A 89 10.06 -5.34 5.52
CA ASN A 89 11.31 -5.94 5.06
C ASN A 89 11.12 -6.88 3.85
N GLY A 90 10.38 -6.41 2.85
CA GLY A 90 10.09 -7.15 1.61
C GLY A 90 9.08 -8.30 1.76
N GLN A 91 8.49 -8.50 2.93
CA GLN A 91 7.45 -9.51 3.16
C GLN A 91 6.07 -8.85 3.36
N PRO A 92 5.04 -9.23 2.58
CA PRO A 92 3.69 -8.75 2.80
C PRO A 92 3.15 -9.30 4.13
N ILE A 93 2.62 -8.41 4.96
CA ILE A 93 2.06 -8.74 6.28
C ILE A 93 0.56 -8.39 6.38
N VAL A 94 0.05 -7.54 5.49
CA VAL A 94 -1.38 -7.19 5.38
C VAL A 94 -1.76 -7.13 3.92
N ASN A 95 -2.99 -7.58 3.61
CA ASN A 95 -3.56 -7.62 2.28
C ASN A 95 -5.08 -7.53 2.38
N GLU A 96 -5.65 -6.33 2.25
CA GLU A 96 -7.04 -6.06 2.64
C GLU A 96 -7.75 -5.12 1.67
N PHE A 97 -9.02 -5.43 1.38
CA PHE A 97 -9.94 -4.49 0.73
C PHE A 97 -10.41 -3.45 1.73
N LEU A 98 -10.45 -2.19 1.31
CA LEU A 98 -10.88 -1.06 2.11
C LEU A 98 -12.39 -0.84 1.85
N LEU A 99 -13.21 -1.06 2.88
CA LEU A 99 -14.67 -0.87 2.88
C LEU A 99 -15.05 0.59 3.14
#